data_AF-A0A8J4PMA2-F1
#
_entry.id   AF-A0A8J4PMA2-F1
#
_cell.length_a   1.000
_cell.length_b   1.000
_cell.length_c   1.000
_cell.angle_alpha   90.00
_cell.angle_beta   90.00
_cell.angle_gamma   90.00
#
_symmetry.space_group_name_H-M   'P 1'
#
loop_
_entity.id
_entity.type
_entity.pdbx_description
1 polymer ?
#
loop_
_entity_poly.entity_id
_entity_poly.type
_entity_poly.pdbx_seq_one_letter_code
_entity_poly.pdbx_strand_id
1 'polypeptide(L)'
;MSIKKQKSVLLIISIILMISFTNAAITGVVQSGKTITITYSPMTMIWFNNELRLAGVPINIMPYCKAMYGWSPLICNLPSVPACDQIRLYGTPGIGTLNLEFLYPFNCTVVA
;
A
#
# COMPACT_ATOMS: atom_id res chain seq x y z
N MET A 1 -34.05 15.81 31.12
CA MET A 1 -32.71 16.02 30.53
C MET A 1 -32.78 15.58 29.06
N SER A 2 -32.38 16.46 28.15
CA SER A 2 -32.93 16.61 26.79
C SER A 2 -32.67 15.44 25.81
N ILE A 3 -33.74 14.93 25.18
CA ILE A 3 -33.74 13.91 24.11
C ILE A 3 -32.84 14.30 22.92
N LYS A 4 -32.62 15.60 22.68
CA LYS A 4 -31.68 16.10 21.65
C LYS A 4 -30.22 15.71 21.96
N LYS A 5 -29.82 15.69 23.23
CA LYS A 5 -28.44 15.39 23.65
C LYS A 5 -28.09 13.91 23.43
N GLN A 6 -29.08 13.03 23.59
CA GLN A 6 -28.92 11.58 23.41
C GLN A 6 -28.76 11.18 21.94
N LYS A 7 -29.46 11.86 21.01
CA LYS A 7 -29.30 11.64 19.56
C LYS A 7 -27.93 12.08 19.03
N SER A 8 -27.37 13.19 19.54
CA SER A 8 -26.02 13.64 19.16
C SER A 8 -24.92 12.70 19.64
N VAL A 9 -25.04 12.13 20.84
CA VAL A 9 -24.04 11.18 21.36
C VAL A 9 -24.03 9.88 20.54
N LEU A 10 -25.20 9.34 20.19
CA LEU A 10 -25.33 8.16 19.32
C LEU A 10 -24.75 8.40 17.92
N LEU A 11 -24.92 9.60 17.37
CA LEU A 11 -24.39 9.97 16.06
C LEU A 11 -22.85 10.08 16.07
N ILE A 12 -22.26 10.64 17.14
CA ILE A 12 -20.81 10.68 17.33
C ILE A 12 -20.22 9.27 17.50
N ILE A 13 -20.86 8.41 18.30
CA ILE A 13 -20.42 7.01 18.49
C ILE A 13 -20.49 6.24 17.16
N SER A 14 -21.53 6.48 16.33
CA SER A 14 -21.65 5.84 15.01
C SER A 14 -20.60 6.31 14.01
N ILE A 15 -20.13 7.57 14.08
CA ILE A 15 -19.04 8.08 13.24
C ILE A 15 -17.70 7.45 13.66
N ILE A 16 -17.48 7.28 14.97
CA ILE A 16 -16.26 6.66 15.51
C ILE A 16 -16.21 5.15 15.19
N LEU A 17 -17.36 4.46 15.20
CA LEU A 17 -17.43 3.02 14.83
C LEU A 17 -17.20 2.74 13.34
N MET A 18 -17.33 3.74 12.46
CA MET A 18 -17.07 3.60 11.02
C MET A 18 -15.57 3.68 10.66
N ILE A 19 -14.68 3.83 11.65
CA ILE A 19 -13.24 3.58 11.46
C ILE A 19 -13.05 2.06 11.41
N SER A 20 -13.56 1.44 10.36
CA SER A 20 -13.34 0.04 10.06
C SER A 20 -11.84 -0.17 9.86
N PHE A 21 -11.30 -1.14 10.59
CA PHE A 21 -9.94 -1.62 10.41
C PHE A 21 -9.81 -2.23 9.01
N THR A 22 -9.55 -1.40 8.00
CA THR A 22 -9.09 -1.93 6.72
C THR A 22 -7.71 -2.52 6.98
N ASN A 23 -7.58 -3.84 6.90
CA ASN A 23 -6.29 -4.51 7.04
C ASN A 23 -5.29 -3.85 6.09
N ALA A 24 -4.22 -3.30 6.66
CA ALA A 24 -3.22 -2.60 5.88
C ALA A 24 -2.36 -3.64 5.15
N ALA A 25 -2.49 -3.70 3.83
CA ALA A 25 -1.88 -4.74 3.00
C ALA A 25 -1.86 -4.34 1.52
N ILE A 26 -1.03 -5.05 0.75
CA ILE A 26 -1.17 -5.10 -0.71
C ILE A 26 -2.40 -5.95 -1.02
N THR A 27 -3.28 -5.42 -1.87
CA THR A 27 -4.54 -6.05 -2.28
C THR A 27 -4.48 -6.65 -3.68
N GLY A 28 -3.46 -6.32 -4.46
CA GLY A 28 -3.29 -6.84 -5.82
C GLY A 28 -2.00 -6.36 -6.48
N VAL A 29 -1.49 -7.18 -7.39
CA VAL A 29 -0.30 -6.89 -8.19
C VAL A 29 -0.55 -7.37 -9.61
N VAL A 30 -0.32 -6.49 -10.59
CA VAL A 30 -0.37 -6.83 -12.00
C VAL A 30 0.93 -6.39 -12.66
N GLN A 31 1.58 -7.29 -13.37
CA GLN A 31 2.72 -6.96 -14.22
C GLN A 31 2.30 -6.96 -15.69
N SER A 32 2.67 -5.89 -16.41
CA SER A 32 2.51 -5.76 -17.86
C SER A 32 3.84 -5.33 -18.47
N GLY A 33 4.56 -6.28 -19.06
CA GLY A 33 5.93 -6.07 -19.55
C GLY A 33 6.84 -5.56 -18.44
N LYS A 34 7.35 -4.33 -18.60
CA LYS A 34 8.22 -3.63 -17.66
C LYS A 34 7.49 -2.81 -16.59
N THR A 35 6.17 -2.84 -16.58
CA THR A 35 5.34 -2.08 -15.64
C THR A 35 4.76 -3.00 -14.59
N ILE A 36 4.92 -2.64 -13.31
CA ILE A 36 4.26 -3.32 -12.18
C ILE A 36 3.28 -2.34 -11.54
N THR A 37 2.01 -2.71 -11.46
CA THR A 37 0.95 -1.96 -10.80
C THR A 37 0.59 -2.65 -9.49
N ILE A 38 0.74 -1.96 -8.37
CA ILE A 38 0.51 -2.50 -7.03
C ILE A 38 -0.65 -1.74 -6.37
N THR A 39 -1.76 -2.43 -6.12
CA THR A 39 -2.90 -1.91 -5.37
C THR A 39 -2.76 -2.28 -3.89
N TYR A 40 -3.12 -1.37 -3.00
CA TYR A 40 -2.94 -1.53 -1.55
C TYR A 40 -3.97 -0.72 -0.76
N SER A 41 -4.14 -1.10 0.50
CA SER A 41 -4.93 -0.40 1.51
C SER A 41 -4.08 -0.14 2.75
N PRO A 42 -4.20 1.01 3.45
CA PRO A 42 -5.04 2.16 3.11
C PRO A 42 -4.60 2.83 1.79
N MET A 43 -5.54 3.48 1.10
CA MET A 43 -5.31 4.00 -0.25
C MET A 43 -4.20 5.06 -0.31
N THR A 44 -4.02 5.84 0.77
CA THR A 44 -2.99 6.87 0.86
C THR A 44 -1.81 6.38 1.68
N MET A 45 -0.62 6.38 1.09
CA MET A 45 0.62 5.96 1.74
C MET A 45 1.78 6.83 1.28
N ILE A 46 2.68 7.13 2.21
CA ILE A 46 4.00 7.71 1.94
C ILE A 46 5.01 6.57 1.99
N TRP A 47 5.62 6.26 0.85
CA TRP A 47 6.54 5.14 0.72
C TRP A 47 7.99 5.57 0.98
N PHE A 48 8.68 4.83 1.84
CA PHE A 48 10.10 5.04 2.16
C PHE A 48 11.00 4.02 1.47
N ASN A 49 10.47 2.85 1.13
CA ASN A 49 11.19 1.81 0.41
C ASN A 49 10.23 0.87 -0.31
N ASN A 50 10.55 0.53 -1.57
CA ASN A 50 9.78 -0.40 -2.40
C ASN A 50 10.76 -1.39 -3.02
N GLU A 51 10.53 -2.68 -2.82
CA GLU A 51 11.46 -3.74 -3.20
C GLU A 51 10.76 -4.86 -3.96
N LEU A 52 11.44 -5.37 -4.99
CA LEU A 52 11.26 -6.74 -5.46
C LEU A 52 12.24 -7.61 -4.68
N ARG A 53 11.82 -8.81 -4.27
CA ARG A 53 12.68 -9.76 -3.55
C ARG A 53 12.69 -11.09 -4.29
N LEU A 54 13.86 -11.73 -4.30
CA LEU A 54 14.04 -13.11 -4.75
C LEU A 54 14.78 -13.87 -3.66
N ALA A 55 14.15 -14.88 -3.05
CA ALA A 55 14.73 -15.64 -1.94
C ALA A 55 15.28 -14.73 -0.81
N GLY A 56 14.56 -13.63 -0.54
CA GLY A 56 14.95 -12.64 0.48
C GLY A 56 15.98 -11.59 0.03
N VAL A 57 16.57 -11.70 -1.17
CA VAL A 57 17.50 -10.70 -1.70
C VAL A 57 16.71 -9.50 -2.24
N PRO A 58 16.90 -8.28 -1.68
CA PRO A 58 16.13 -7.11 -2.06
C PRO A 58 16.71 -6.39 -3.29
N ILE A 59 15.81 -5.94 -4.16
CA ILE A 59 16.10 -5.08 -5.31
C ILE A 59 15.23 -3.84 -5.15
N ASN A 60 15.86 -2.69 -4.90
CA ASN A 60 15.15 -1.43 -4.74
C ASN A 60 14.55 -0.97 -6.07
N ILE A 61 13.22 -0.84 -6.09
CA ILE A 61 12.45 -0.34 -7.22
C ILE A 61 11.82 1.02 -6.96
N MET A 62 11.95 1.58 -5.76
CA MET A 62 11.37 2.87 -5.38
C MET A 62 11.64 4.00 -6.38
N PRO A 63 12.85 4.17 -6.95
CA PRO A 63 13.11 5.24 -7.94
C PRO A 63 12.25 5.15 -9.20
N TYR A 64 11.72 3.96 -9.51
CA TYR A 64 10.91 3.70 -10.69
C TYR A 64 9.40 3.74 -10.40
N CYS A 65 9.02 3.92 -9.14
CA CYS A 65 7.64 3.85 -8.68
C CYS A 65 7.04 5.23 -8.42
N LYS A 66 5.79 5.42 -8.84
CA LYS A 66 5.01 6.64 -8.59
C LYS A 66 3.61 6.28 -8.13
N ALA A 67 3.21 6.81 -6.98
CA ALA A 67 1.83 6.85 -6.53
C ALA A 67 1.29 8.25 -6.87
N MET A 68 0.37 8.34 -7.83
CA MET A 68 -0.17 9.64 -8.25
C MET A 68 -0.86 10.30 -7.06
N TYR A 69 -0.39 11.49 -6.68
CA TYR A 69 -0.87 12.23 -5.49
C TYR A 69 -0.71 11.48 -4.15
N GLY A 70 0.11 10.43 -4.10
CA GLY A 70 0.27 9.56 -2.91
C GLY A 70 -0.81 8.47 -2.77
N TRP A 71 -1.61 8.25 -3.81
CA TRP A 71 -2.75 7.34 -3.78
C TRP A 71 -2.44 6.04 -4.52
N SER A 72 -3.07 4.95 -4.08
CA SER A 72 -3.07 3.67 -4.76
C SER A 72 -3.75 3.80 -6.15
N PRO A 73 -3.24 3.13 -7.21
CA PRO A 73 -2.12 2.20 -7.21
C PRO A 73 -0.74 2.87 -7.24
N LEU A 74 0.27 2.15 -6.73
CA LEU A 74 1.68 2.45 -6.97
C LEU A 74 2.07 1.84 -8.32
N ILE A 75 2.48 2.67 -9.27
CA ILE A 75 2.88 2.23 -10.63
C ILE A 75 4.40 2.33 -10.74
N CYS A 76 5.04 1.19 -11.00
CA CYS A 76 6.50 1.07 -11.15
C CYS A 76 6.87 0.77 -12.60
N ASN A 77 7.56 1.70 -13.26
CA ASN A 77 8.02 1.56 -14.65
C ASN A 77 9.52 1.24 -14.66
N LEU A 78 9.86 -0.05 -14.75
CA LEU A 78 11.22 -0.53 -14.59
C LEU A 78 12.00 -0.49 -15.91
N PRO A 79 13.33 -0.28 -15.89
CA PRO A 79 14.15 -0.43 -17.09
C PRO A 79 14.28 -1.90 -17.50
N SER A 80 14.24 -2.81 -16.54
CA SER A 80 14.16 -4.26 -16.69
C SER A 80 13.50 -4.86 -15.45
N VAL A 81 12.77 -5.95 -15.61
CA VAL A 81 12.13 -6.67 -14.49
C VAL A 81 12.98 -7.91 -14.18
N PRO A 82 13.68 -7.94 -13.02
CA PRO A 82 14.42 -9.12 -12.59
C PRO A 82 13.46 -10.21 -12.10
N ALA A 83 13.99 -11.42 -11.89
CA ALA A 83 13.25 -12.46 -11.19
C ALA A 83 12.95 -12.03 -9.75
N CYS A 84 11.73 -12.32 -9.28
CA CYS A 84 11.28 -12.03 -7.93
C CYS A 84 10.23 -13.07 -7.50
N ASP A 85 10.11 -13.33 -6.20
CA ASP A 85 9.08 -14.17 -5.57
C ASP A 85 8.22 -13.39 -4.56
N GLN A 86 8.59 -12.14 -4.25
CA GLN A 86 7.89 -11.31 -3.29
C GLN A 86 8.05 -9.82 -3.63
N ILE A 87 7.02 -9.04 -3.30
CA ILE A 87 7.05 -7.57 -3.26
C ILE A 87 7.01 -7.12 -1.80
N ARG A 88 7.85 -6.14 -1.47
CA ARG A 88 7.81 -5.46 -0.17
C ARG A 88 7.62 -3.97 -0.35
N LEU A 89 6.66 -3.40 0.37
CA LEU A 89 6.46 -1.96 0.49
C LEU A 89 6.60 -1.55 1.95
N TYR A 90 7.36 -0.51 2.22
CA TYR A 90 7.56 0.04 3.55
C TYR A 90 7.27 1.53 3.56
N GLY A 91 6.35 1.97 4.42
CA GLY A 91 5.87 3.35 4.42
C GLY A 91 5.00 3.69 5.62
N THR A 92 4.37 4.85 5.58
CA THR A 92 3.44 5.32 6.60
C THR A 92 2.18 5.91 5.95
N PRO A 93 0.98 5.72 6.54
CA PRO A 93 -0.22 6.40 6.05
C PRO A 93 -0.23 7.90 6.35
N GLY A 94 0.58 8.38 7.30
CA GLY A 94 0.69 9.79 7.64
C GLY A 94 1.87 10.13 8.56
N ILE A 95 2.10 11.43 8.80
CA ILE A 95 3.10 11.89 9.77
C ILE A 95 2.56 11.67 11.18
N GLY A 96 3.37 11.09 12.06
CA GLY A 96 2.97 10.78 13.45
C GLY A 96 2.18 9.47 13.61
N THR A 97 2.01 8.69 12.53
CA THR A 97 1.45 7.34 12.59
C THR A 97 2.55 6.27 12.61
N LEU A 98 2.16 5.01 12.80
CA LEU A 98 3.07 3.87 12.74
C LEU A 98 3.52 3.63 11.30
N ASN A 99 4.77 3.18 11.16
CA ASN A 99 5.26 2.64 9.90
C ASN A 99 4.69 1.25 9.68
N LEU A 100 4.37 0.95 8.43
CA LEU A 100 3.77 -0.29 7.99
C LEU A 100 4.71 -0.97 6.99
N GLU A 101 4.80 -2.28 7.11
CA GLU A 101 5.49 -3.14 6.15
C GLU A 101 4.48 -4.08 5.51
N PHE A 102 4.38 -4.01 4.18
CA PHE A 102 3.54 -4.92 3.40
C PHE A 102 4.44 -5.90 2.68
N LEU A 103 4.13 -7.18 2.82
CA LEU A 103 4.76 -8.29 2.12
C LEU A 103 3.70 -8.99 1.28
N TYR A 104 4.00 -9.23 0.01
CA TYR A 104 3.06 -9.86 -0.92
C TYR A 104 3.78 -10.88 -1.80
N PRO A 105 3.41 -12.18 -1.75
CA PRO A 105 3.95 -13.19 -2.65
C PRO A 105 3.58 -12.88 -4.11
N PHE A 106 4.58 -12.74 -4.98
CA PHE A 106 4.37 -12.45 -6.39
C PHE A 106 5.57 -12.91 -7.20
N ASN A 107 5.33 -13.74 -8.22
CA ASN A 107 6.39 -14.18 -9.13
C ASN A 107 6.51 -13.21 -10.31
N CYS A 108 7.61 -12.48 -10.37
CA CYS A 108 7.89 -11.59 -11.50
C CYS A 108 8.14 -12.40 -12.77
N THR A 109 7.59 -11.93 -13.89
CA THR A 109 8.04 -12.39 -15.21
C THR A 109 9.28 -11.59 -15.61
N VAL A 110 10.38 -12.27 -15.93
CA VAL A 110 11.61 -11.57 -16.31
C VAL A 110 11.43 -10.88 -17.65
N VAL A 111 11.75 -9.58 -17.72
CA VAL A 111 11.68 -8.78 -18.96
C VAL A 111 12.92 -7.90 -19.06
N ALA A 112 13.71 -8.11 -20.11
CA ALA A 112 14.93 -7.36 -20.41
C ALA A 112 14.64 -5.99 -21.02
#